data_AF-A0AA89C1R8-F1
#
_entry.id   AF-A0AA89C1R8-F1
#
_cell.length_a   1.000
_cell.length_b   1.000
_cell.length_c   1.000
_cell.angle_alpha   90.00
_cell.angle_beta   90.00
_cell.angle_gamma   90.00
#
_symmetry.space_group_name_H-M   'P 1'
#
loop_
_entity.id
_entity.type
_entity.pdbx_description
1 polymer ?
#
loop_
_entity_poly.entity_id
_entity_poly.type
_entity_poly.pdbx_seq_one_letter_code
_entity_poly.pdbx_strand_id
1 'polypeptide(L)'
;MQLQGLDRMDQINKDDKKNMDHSEHISATDQTCFEEGKMHSCDDCGLVFENIHDLQRHVKTWCPENRKRTRDEDEETIHKKMKLDDDSSEDDDDSAEEDDDDGFDFIVNEVWDDHSTQYDRKIKQLMEDDMSKKDAKEEANDIMLSKDRSLFMKKYKDFLMHMHELNASRLHRMIKQEIIELVAEKDVHIDQAIEQVIKRHRSDFDSLFENYNESDGEDDSEDNMDTKVNTE
;
A
#
# COMPACT_ATOMS: atom_id res chain seq x y z
N MET A 1 -30.90 41.14 -19.95
CA MET A 1 -30.33 40.47 -18.75
C MET A 1 -29.12 41.28 -18.33
N GLN A 2 -29.20 41.88 -17.14
CA GLN A 2 -28.17 42.78 -16.60
C GLN A 2 -27.04 41.95 -15.98
N LEU A 3 -25.82 42.11 -16.48
CA LEU A 3 -24.61 41.59 -15.83
C LEU A 3 -24.08 42.69 -14.90
N GLN A 4 -24.24 42.48 -13.59
CA GLN A 4 -23.61 43.31 -12.57
C GLN A 4 -22.27 42.67 -12.19
N GLY A 5 -21.22 43.48 -12.33
CA GLY A 5 -19.85 43.12 -11.97
C GLY A 5 -19.63 43.05 -10.45
N LEU A 6 -18.64 42.25 -10.08
CA LEU A 6 -18.03 42.24 -8.76
C LEU A 6 -16.57 42.65 -8.93
N ASP A 7 -16.36 43.96 -8.85
CA ASP A 7 -15.12 44.58 -8.42
C ASP A 7 -15.17 44.75 -6.89
N ARG A 8 -14.02 44.58 -6.22
CA ARG A 8 -13.64 44.93 -4.83
C ARG A 8 -13.22 43.72 -3.98
N MET A 9 -12.22 43.79 -3.11
CA MET A 9 -11.12 44.73 -2.83
C MET A 9 -10.39 44.10 -1.63
N ASP A 10 -9.09 44.40 -1.52
CA ASP A 10 -8.41 44.71 -0.26
C ASP A 10 -7.79 43.60 0.63
N GLN A 11 -6.44 43.69 0.65
CA GLN A 11 -5.62 43.96 1.83
C GLN A 11 -5.47 42.84 2.86
N ILE A 12 -4.38 42.07 2.73
CA ILE A 12 -3.80 41.31 3.84
C ILE A 12 -2.54 42.03 4.32
N ASN A 13 -2.56 42.28 5.62
CA ASN A 13 -1.65 43.11 6.40
C ASN A 13 -0.19 42.68 6.30
N LYS A 14 0.67 43.66 6.06
CA LYS A 14 2.02 43.72 6.61
C LYS A 14 1.88 44.17 8.05
N ASP A 15 2.61 43.51 8.96
CA ASP A 15 3.17 44.05 10.22
C ASP A 15 3.18 42.96 11.29
N ASP A 16 4.37 42.41 11.58
CA ASP A 16 4.93 42.33 12.95
C ASP A 16 6.19 41.44 12.97
N LYS A 17 7.29 42.01 12.46
CA LYS A 17 8.64 41.59 12.81
C LYS A 17 8.96 42.11 14.21
N LYS A 18 8.66 41.32 15.25
CA LYS A 18 9.24 41.54 16.59
C LYS A 18 10.55 40.78 16.72
N ASN A 19 11.62 41.57 16.70
CA ASN A 19 12.91 41.26 17.30
C ASN A 19 12.72 40.67 18.71
N MET A 20 13.29 39.49 18.95
CA MET A 20 13.76 39.10 20.27
C MET A 20 15.26 38.83 20.17
N ASP A 21 16.03 39.87 20.48
CA ASP A 21 17.38 39.74 20.99
C ASP A 21 17.31 38.96 22.32
N HIS A 22 17.80 37.73 22.33
CA HIS A 22 18.19 37.08 23.58
C HIS A 22 19.64 36.62 23.47
N SER A 23 20.51 37.57 23.84
CA SER A 23 21.55 37.44 24.87
C SER A 23 22.14 36.04 25.04
N GLU A 24 23.34 35.91 24.48
CA GLU A 24 24.35 34.92 24.84
C GLU A 24 24.47 34.77 26.37
N HIS A 25 24.26 33.55 26.86
CA HIS A 25 24.89 33.11 28.09
C HIS A 25 25.37 31.67 27.91
N ILE A 26 26.57 31.54 27.36
CA ILE A 26 27.32 30.29 27.31
C ILE A 26 27.80 30.03 28.75
N SER A 27 27.01 29.27 29.49
CA SER A 27 27.38 28.66 30.77
C SER A 27 27.81 27.23 30.46
N ALA A 28 29.12 26.99 30.50
CA ALA A 28 29.70 25.66 30.46
C ALA A 28 29.33 24.91 31.76
N THR A 29 28.28 24.11 31.70
CA THR A 29 28.03 23.04 32.66
C THR A 29 27.96 21.73 31.88
N ASP A 30 29.14 21.12 31.77
CA ASP A 30 29.33 19.73 31.39
C ASP A 30 28.77 18.86 32.52
N GLN A 31 27.45 18.66 32.50
CA GLN A 31 26.72 17.91 33.49
C GLN A 31 25.70 17.03 32.76
N THR A 32 26.21 15.91 32.24
CA THR A 32 25.42 14.80 31.75
C THR A 32 24.67 14.16 32.91
N CYS A 33 23.58 14.81 33.33
CA CYS A 33 22.51 14.17 34.09
C CYS A 33 21.84 13.19 33.13
N PHE A 34 22.12 11.90 33.30
CA PHE A 34 21.29 10.84 32.76
C PHE A 34 19.91 10.97 33.42
N GLU A 35 18.99 11.69 32.77
CA GLU A 35 17.56 11.59 33.07
C GLU A 35 17.12 10.19 32.68
N GLU A 36 16.99 9.31 33.66
CA GLU A 36 16.49 7.95 33.49
C GLU A 36 15.07 7.99 32.88
N GLY A 37 14.96 7.57 31.61
CA GLY A 37 13.75 6.97 31.07
C GLY A 37 12.76 7.88 30.34
N LYS A 38 13.16 9.05 29.83
CA LYS A 38 12.29 9.80 28.92
C LYS A 38 12.30 9.17 27.53
N MET A 39 11.34 8.28 27.27
CA MET A 39 11.13 7.70 25.95
C MET A 39 10.77 8.78 24.92
N HIS A 40 11.35 8.69 23.73
CA HIS A 40 11.15 9.66 22.66
C HIS A 40 10.05 9.18 21.71
N SER A 41 8.98 9.93 21.47
CA SER A 41 7.92 9.54 20.54
C SER A 41 7.86 10.44 19.31
N CYS A 42 7.47 9.87 18.17
CA CYS A 42 7.20 10.64 16.95
C CYS A 42 5.79 11.23 17.02
N ASP A 43 5.66 12.55 16.83
CA ASP A 43 4.37 13.22 16.90
C ASP A 43 3.43 12.85 15.75
N ASP A 44 3.97 12.45 14.59
CA ASP A 44 3.16 12.14 13.41
C ASP A 44 2.61 10.71 13.42
N CYS A 45 3.38 9.72 13.90
CA CYS A 45 2.96 8.30 13.87
C CYS A 45 2.79 7.65 15.25
N GLY A 46 3.18 8.33 16.33
CA GLY A 46 3.06 7.83 17.71
C GLY A 46 4.06 6.74 18.11
N LEU A 47 4.98 6.32 17.22
CA LEU A 47 6.01 5.34 17.56
C LEU A 47 6.98 5.89 18.61
N VAL A 48 7.37 5.03 19.54
CA VAL A 48 8.24 5.36 20.67
C VAL A 48 9.61 4.70 20.49
N PHE A 49 10.66 5.46 20.74
CA PHE A 49 12.07 5.13 20.52
C PHE A 49 12.85 5.22 21.83
N GLU A 50 13.81 4.33 21.97
CA GLU A 50 14.73 4.29 23.13
C GLU A 50 15.74 5.45 23.08
N ASN A 51 16.11 5.91 21.87
CA ASN A 51 17.09 6.96 21.67
C ASN A 51 16.56 8.06 20.73
N ILE A 52 16.94 9.31 20.99
CA ILE A 52 16.62 10.47 20.15
C ILE A 52 17.15 10.31 18.71
N HIS A 53 18.28 9.63 18.53
CA HIS A 53 18.86 9.39 17.21
C HIS A 53 17.96 8.48 16.35
N ASP A 54 17.31 7.49 16.95
CA ASP A 54 16.38 6.61 16.23
C ASP A 54 15.11 7.37 15.83
N LEU A 55 14.60 8.23 16.72
CA LEU A 55 13.50 9.13 16.40
C LEU A 55 13.86 10.07 15.23
N GLN A 56 15.05 10.68 15.26
CA GLN A 56 15.51 11.58 14.18
C GLN A 56 15.63 10.84 12.84
N ARG A 57 16.20 9.64 12.84
CA ARG A 57 16.29 8.80 11.63
C ARG A 57 14.89 8.41 11.14
N HIS A 58 14.00 8.04 12.05
CA HIS A 58 12.61 7.73 11.71
C HIS A 58 11.92 8.92 11.04
N VAL A 59 11.92 10.11 11.66
CA VAL A 59 11.28 11.31 11.09
C VAL A 59 11.87 11.66 9.72
N LYS A 60 13.19 11.58 9.57
CA LYS A 60 13.89 11.97 8.33
C LYS A 60 13.68 11.00 7.17
N THR A 61 13.72 9.69 7.42
CA THR A 61 13.78 8.68 6.34
C THR A 61 12.58 7.76 6.26
N TRP A 62 11.85 7.57 7.35
CA TRP A 62 11.01 6.37 7.49
C TRP A 62 9.63 6.61 8.09
N CYS A 63 9.28 7.84 8.45
CA CYS A 63 7.96 8.13 8.96
C CYS A 63 6.93 8.02 7.83
N PRO A 64 5.99 7.05 7.88
CA PRO A 64 5.04 6.81 6.80
C PRO A 64 4.11 8.02 6.59
N GLU A 65 3.86 8.80 7.64
CA GLU A 65 3.04 10.02 7.56
C GLU A 65 3.82 11.22 7.00
N ASN A 66 5.16 11.24 7.12
CA ASN A 66 6.00 12.33 6.62
C ASN A 66 6.19 12.28 5.09
N ARG A 67 5.92 11.14 4.43
CA ARG A 67 5.98 11.01 2.96
C ARG A 67 4.96 11.89 2.22
N LYS A 68 3.98 12.47 2.93
CA LYS A 68 2.99 13.37 2.34
C LYS A 68 3.39 14.86 2.37
N ARG A 69 4.46 15.25 3.07
CA ARG A 69 4.80 16.67 3.29
C ARG A 69 5.89 17.22 2.36
N THR A 70 6.68 16.39 1.68
CA THR A 70 7.92 16.86 1.04
C THR A 70 7.85 17.09 -0.48
N ARG A 71 6.73 17.57 -1.04
CA ARG A 71 6.74 17.91 -2.47
C ARG A 71 6.33 19.34 -2.84
N ASP A 72 5.56 20.05 -2.01
CA ASP A 72 4.93 21.29 -2.48
C ASP A 72 5.37 22.61 -1.81
N GLU A 73 6.24 22.61 -0.78
CA GLU A 73 6.50 23.85 -0.01
C GLU A 73 7.94 24.39 0.05
N ASP A 74 8.97 23.68 -0.45
CA ASP A 74 10.38 24.11 -0.27
C ASP A 74 11.17 24.44 -1.56
N GLU A 75 10.50 24.64 -2.71
CA GLU A 75 11.18 24.87 -4.01
C GLU A 75 11.45 26.34 -4.39
N GLU A 76 11.38 27.31 -3.46
CA GLU A 76 11.43 28.73 -3.84
C GLU A 76 12.77 29.49 -3.65
N THR A 77 13.90 28.87 -3.30
CA THR A 77 15.11 29.68 -2.97
C THR A 77 16.50 29.25 -3.47
N ILE A 78 16.65 28.39 -4.48
CA ILE A 78 18.01 28.08 -5.00
C ILE A 78 18.05 27.99 -6.53
N HIS A 79 17.79 29.10 -7.22
CA HIS A 79 18.19 29.27 -8.62
C HIS A 79 19.15 30.45 -8.78
N LYS A 80 20.44 30.21 -8.50
CA LYS A 80 21.50 31.06 -9.03
C LYS A 80 22.74 30.25 -9.40
N LYS A 81 22.78 29.93 -10.70
CA LYS A 81 23.96 30.05 -11.56
C LYS A 81 25.10 29.06 -11.30
N MET A 82 25.09 27.97 -12.07
CA MET A 82 26.31 27.47 -12.69
C MET A 82 25.96 26.71 -13.98
N LYS A 83 26.48 27.25 -15.09
CA LYS A 83 26.43 26.69 -16.43
C LYS A 83 27.85 26.19 -16.68
N LEU A 84 28.03 24.88 -16.73
CA LEU A 84 29.25 24.24 -17.23
C LEU A 84 28.81 23.07 -18.11
N ASP A 85 29.19 23.18 -19.38
CA ASP A 85 29.16 22.15 -20.40
C ASP A 85 30.41 21.27 -20.20
N ASP A 86 30.27 19.98 -19.84
CA ASP A 86 31.36 18.97 -19.84
C ASP A 86 30.73 17.59 -19.58
N ASP A 87 30.47 16.79 -20.61
CA ASP A 87 31.34 15.72 -21.12
C ASP A 87 31.13 14.38 -20.38
N SER A 88 30.47 13.47 -21.09
CA SER A 88 30.65 12.01 -21.06
C SER A 88 30.90 11.34 -19.69
N SER A 89 29.82 10.80 -19.10
CA SER A 89 29.94 9.58 -18.29
C SER A 89 28.91 8.56 -18.76
N GLU A 90 29.40 7.66 -19.60
CA GLU A 90 28.82 6.36 -19.94
C GLU A 90 28.69 5.51 -18.66
N ASP A 91 27.60 4.73 -18.60
CA ASP A 91 27.49 3.47 -17.87
C ASP A 91 27.61 3.50 -16.34
N ASP A 92 26.66 4.17 -15.66
CA ASP A 92 26.16 3.66 -14.38
C ASP A 92 25.01 2.69 -14.70
N ASP A 93 25.40 1.45 -14.99
CA ASP A 93 24.56 0.25 -14.97
C ASP A 93 24.15 -0.02 -13.50
N ASP A 94 23.37 0.92 -12.95
CA ASP A 94 22.48 0.68 -11.81
C ASP A 94 21.38 -0.24 -12.32
N SER A 95 21.77 -1.49 -12.60
CA SER A 95 20.90 -2.65 -12.54
C SER A 95 20.46 -2.76 -11.08
N ALA A 96 19.59 -1.82 -10.67
CA ALA A 96 18.73 -1.99 -9.54
C ALA A 96 18.11 -3.36 -9.75
N GLU A 97 18.50 -4.32 -8.92
CA GLU A 97 17.84 -5.61 -8.91
C GLU A 97 16.37 -5.26 -8.69
N GLU A 98 15.60 -5.33 -9.77
CA GLU A 98 14.16 -5.19 -9.74
C GLU A 98 13.77 -6.35 -8.83
N ASP A 99 13.53 -6.04 -7.55
CA ASP A 99 12.95 -6.97 -6.61
C ASP A 99 11.67 -7.45 -7.31
N ASP A 100 11.71 -8.67 -7.86
CA ASP A 100 10.66 -9.23 -8.69
C ASP A 100 9.39 -9.33 -7.81
N ASP A 101 8.60 -8.26 -7.81
CA ASP A 101 7.32 -8.13 -7.11
C ASP A 101 6.21 -8.90 -7.86
N ASP A 102 6.58 -9.96 -8.58
CA ASP A 102 5.71 -10.87 -9.34
C ASP A 102 4.53 -11.38 -8.49
N GLY A 103 4.70 -11.47 -7.17
CA GLY A 103 3.65 -11.86 -6.24
C GLY A 103 2.49 -10.86 -6.17
N PHE A 104 2.76 -9.57 -6.35
CA PHE A 104 1.73 -8.52 -6.36
C PHE A 104 1.03 -8.41 -7.70
N ASP A 105 1.72 -8.74 -8.79
CA ASP A 105 1.15 -8.69 -10.15
C ASP A 105 -0.11 -9.55 -10.29
N PHE A 106 -0.17 -10.69 -9.60
CA PHE A 106 -1.37 -11.51 -9.58
C PHE A 106 -2.59 -10.74 -9.03
N ILE A 107 -2.44 -10.08 -7.88
CA ILE A 107 -3.53 -9.33 -7.23
C ILE A 107 -3.87 -8.09 -8.05
N VAL A 108 -2.87 -7.39 -8.59
CA VAL A 108 -3.06 -6.22 -9.44
C VAL A 108 -3.86 -6.59 -10.68
N ASN A 109 -3.45 -7.63 -11.41
CA ASN A 109 -4.15 -8.10 -12.61
C ASN A 109 -5.61 -8.50 -12.30
N GLU A 110 -5.85 -9.18 -11.18
CA GLU A 110 -7.20 -9.53 -10.76
C GLU A 110 -8.09 -8.28 -10.48
N VAL A 111 -7.52 -7.22 -9.90
CA VAL A 111 -8.22 -5.94 -9.71
C VAL A 111 -8.53 -5.27 -11.05
N TRP A 112 -7.58 -5.28 -11.99
CA TRP A 112 -7.78 -4.72 -13.33
C TRP A 112 -8.88 -5.46 -14.09
N ASP A 113 -8.92 -6.79 -14.03
CA ASP A 113 -9.93 -7.60 -14.69
C ASP A 113 -11.34 -7.32 -14.13
N ASP A 114 -11.46 -7.22 -12.80
CA ASP A 114 -12.72 -6.89 -12.13
C ASP A 114 -13.27 -5.51 -12.53
N HIS A 115 -12.37 -4.55 -12.83
CA HIS A 115 -12.73 -3.16 -13.10
C HIS A 115 -12.68 -2.76 -14.58
N SER A 116 -12.13 -3.58 -15.46
CA SER A 116 -11.99 -3.29 -16.89
C SER A 116 -13.34 -2.90 -17.54
N THR A 117 -14.41 -3.63 -17.21
CA THR A 117 -15.77 -3.32 -17.70
C THR A 117 -16.32 -1.98 -17.17
N GLN A 118 -16.01 -1.64 -15.92
CA GLN A 118 -16.43 -0.37 -15.31
C GLN A 118 -15.66 0.81 -15.87
N TYR A 119 -14.36 0.62 -16.12
CA TYR A 119 -13.49 1.61 -16.75
C TYR A 119 -13.99 1.96 -18.17
N ASP A 120 -14.25 0.95 -19.01
CA ASP A 120 -14.80 1.15 -20.35
C ASP A 120 -16.16 1.85 -20.33
N ARG A 121 -17.03 1.47 -19.38
CA ARG A 121 -18.33 2.13 -19.19
C ARG A 121 -18.14 3.60 -18.80
N LYS A 122 -17.17 3.90 -17.94
CA LYS A 122 -16.91 5.27 -17.49
C LYS A 122 -16.36 6.14 -18.60
N ILE A 123 -15.47 5.60 -19.44
CA ILE A 123 -15.00 6.30 -20.66
C ILE A 123 -16.17 6.62 -21.58
N LYS A 124 -17.06 5.66 -21.85
CA LYS A 124 -18.23 5.90 -22.72
C LYS A 124 -19.12 7.01 -22.17
N GLN A 125 -19.40 7.00 -20.87
CA GLN A 125 -20.19 8.05 -20.21
C GLN A 125 -19.54 9.43 -20.34
N LEU A 126 -18.23 9.54 -20.11
CA LEU A 126 -17.52 10.83 -20.24
C LEU A 126 -17.49 11.32 -21.69
N MET A 127 -17.39 10.42 -22.66
CA MET A 127 -17.46 10.77 -24.08
C MET A 127 -18.87 11.23 -24.52
N GLU A 128 -19.93 10.79 -23.85
CA GLU A 128 -21.30 11.28 -24.08
C GLU A 128 -21.47 12.73 -23.60
N ASP A 129 -20.63 13.19 -22.67
CA ASP A 129 -20.58 14.55 -22.14
C ASP A 129 -19.65 15.49 -22.95
N ASP A 130 -19.46 15.22 -24.25
CA ASP A 130 -18.60 15.97 -25.20
C ASP A 130 -17.11 16.04 -24.80
N MET A 131 -16.65 15.17 -23.89
CA MET A 131 -15.23 15.09 -23.53
C MET A 131 -14.41 14.38 -24.62
N SER A 132 -13.19 14.86 -24.87
CA SER A 132 -12.29 14.17 -25.79
C SER A 132 -11.93 12.78 -25.26
N LYS A 133 -11.71 11.80 -26.15
CA LYS A 133 -11.37 10.44 -25.74
C LYS A 133 -10.10 10.36 -24.87
N LYS A 134 -9.16 11.30 -25.06
CA LYS A 134 -7.93 11.35 -24.26
C LYS A 134 -8.24 11.80 -22.83
N ASP A 135 -8.95 12.93 -22.70
CA ASP A 135 -9.31 13.48 -21.39
C ASP A 135 -10.27 12.56 -20.65
N ALA A 136 -11.20 11.91 -21.36
CA ALA A 136 -12.11 10.91 -20.79
C ALA A 136 -11.38 9.70 -20.21
N LYS A 137 -10.24 9.29 -20.79
CA LYS A 137 -9.42 8.20 -20.27
C LYS A 137 -8.66 8.60 -19.02
N GLU A 138 -8.12 9.81 -19.00
CA GLU A 138 -7.39 10.38 -17.85
C GLU A 138 -8.34 10.58 -16.66
N GLU A 139 -9.48 11.21 -16.88
CA GLU A 139 -10.52 11.40 -15.85
C GLU A 139 -11.10 10.06 -15.37
N ALA A 140 -11.35 9.11 -16.29
CA ALA A 140 -11.77 7.76 -15.89
C ALA A 140 -10.69 7.06 -15.04
N ASN A 141 -9.41 7.25 -15.37
CA ASN A 141 -8.30 6.67 -14.62
C ASN A 141 -8.26 7.23 -13.20
N ASP A 142 -8.35 8.54 -13.02
CA ASP A 142 -8.32 9.18 -11.70
C ASP A 142 -9.51 8.76 -10.83
N ILE A 143 -10.70 8.67 -11.41
CA ILE A 143 -11.91 8.21 -10.71
C ILE A 143 -11.76 6.73 -10.31
N MET A 144 -11.25 5.89 -11.21
CA MET A 144 -11.14 4.45 -10.98
C MET A 144 -9.99 4.11 -10.03
N LEU A 145 -8.88 4.86 -10.05
CA LEU A 145 -7.70 4.60 -9.23
C LEU A 145 -8.02 4.51 -7.72
N SER A 146 -8.91 5.38 -7.23
CA SER A 146 -9.36 5.33 -5.83
C SER A 146 -10.10 4.02 -5.48
N LYS A 147 -10.91 3.52 -6.42
CA LYS A 147 -11.66 2.27 -6.28
C LYS A 147 -10.75 1.05 -6.44
N ASP A 148 -9.86 1.09 -7.42
CA ASP A 148 -8.85 0.05 -7.68
C ASP A 148 -7.99 -0.15 -6.43
N ARG A 149 -7.52 0.94 -5.84
CA ARG A 149 -6.74 0.89 -4.60
C ARG A 149 -7.52 0.30 -3.43
N SER A 150 -8.80 0.66 -3.28
CA SER A 150 -9.65 0.07 -2.24
C SER A 150 -9.90 -1.42 -2.47
N LEU A 151 -10.10 -1.84 -3.71
CA LEU A 151 -10.34 -3.24 -4.07
C LEU A 151 -9.06 -4.06 -3.88
N PHE A 152 -7.91 -3.54 -4.30
CA PHE A 152 -6.59 -4.12 -4.06
C PHE A 152 -6.36 -4.37 -2.57
N MET A 153 -6.58 -3.36 -1.72
CA MET A 153 -6.40 -3.51 -0.27
C MET A 153 -7.33 -4.57 0.33
N LYS A 154 -8.56 -4.68 -0.19
CA LYS A 154 -9.49 -5.73 0.21
C LYS A 154 -8.97 -7.13 -0.18
N LYS A 155 -8.61 -7.34 -1.45
CA LYS A 155 -8.07 -8.62 -1.92
C LYS A 155 -6.77 -8.99 -1.19
N TYR A 156 -5.88 -8.03 -0.97
CA TYR A 156 -4.65 -8.24 -0.21
C TYR A 156 -4.92 -8.64 1.25
N LYS A 157 -5.89 -7.99 1.91
CA LYS A 157 -6.34 -8.41 3.25
C LYS A 157 -6.84 -9.86 3.24
N ASP A 158 -7.68 -10.21 2.28
CA ASP A 158 -8.23 -11.57 2.16
C ASP A 158 -7.10 -12.58 1.91
N PHE A 159 -6.12 -12.26 1.07
CA PHE A 159 -4.90 -13.06 0.88
C PHE A 159 -4.12 -13.27 2.20
N LEU A 160 -3.89 -12.21 2.97
CA LEU A 160 -3.21 -12.31 4.27
C LEU A 160 -3.98 -13.18 5.27
N MET A 161 -5.31 -13.11 5.26
CA MET A 161 -6.14 -13.99 6.09
C MET A 161 -6.01 -15.46 5.70
N HIS A 162 -6.10 -15.78 4.41
CA HIS A 162 -5.88 -17.15 3.94
C HIS A 162 -4.47 -17.65 4.27
N MET A 163 -3.45 -16.81 4.09
CA MET A 163 -2.08 -17.14 4.46
C MET A 163 -1.93 -17.40 5.96
N HIS A 164 -2.62 -16.63 6.82
CA HIS A 164 -2.64 -16.88 8.26
C HIS A 164 -3.26 -18.23 8.61
N GLU A 165 -4.42 -18.56 8.03
CA GLU A 165 -5.11 -19.84 8.23
C GLU A 165 -4.29 -21.02 7.72
N LEU A 166 -3.64 -20.87 6.55
CA LEU A 166 -2.71 -21.86 6.01
C LEU A 166 -1.53 -22.09 6.95
N ASN A 167 -0.91 -21.04 7.50
CA ASN A 167 0.17 -21.19 8.47
C ASN A 167 -0.29 -21.83 9.80
N ALA A 168 -1.57 -21.69 10.15
CA ALA A 168 -2.16 -22.39 11.29
C ALA A 168 -2.40 -23.89 11.00
N SER A 169 -2.61 -24.27 9.73
CA SER A 169 -2.83 -25.66 9.30
C SER A 169 -1.61 -26.55 9.55
N ARG A 170 -1.85 -27.72 10.16
CA ARG A 170 -0.80 -28.71 10.42
C ARG A 170 -0.20 -29.26 9.11
N LEU A 171 -1.04 -29.60 8.14
CA LEU A 171 -0.58 -30.18 6.87
C LEU A 171 0.31 -29.18 6.11
N HIS A 172 -0.11 -27.92 6.03
CA HIS A 172 0.68 -26.88 5.38
C HIS A 172 2.04 -26.66 6.05
N ARG A 173 2.10 -26.62 7.39
CA ARG A 173 3.38 -26.52 8.12
C ARG A 173 4.31 -27.70 7.85
N MET A 174 3.76 -28.92 7.77
CA MET A 174 4.54 -30.12 7.42
C MET A 174 5.12 -30.00 6.01
N ILE A 175 4.28 -29.67 5.03
CA ILE A 175 4.69 -29.49 3.62
C ILE A 175 5.77 -28.40 3.51
N LYS A 176 5.56 -27.24 4.16
CA LYS A 176 6.51 -26.12 4.15
C LYS A 176 7.86 -26.52 4.73
N GLN A 177 7.87 -27.26 5.83
CA GLN A 177 9.09 -27.76 6.47
C GLN A 177 9.83 -28.75 5.55
N GLU A 178 9.13 -29.70 4.92
CA GLU A 178 9.74 -30.64 3.98
C GLU A 178 10.35 -29.94 2.76
N ILE A 179 9.70 -28.89 2.24
CA ILE A 179 10.26 -28.08 1.15
C ILE A 179 11.56 -27.40 1.58
N ILE A 180 11.56 -26.77 2.76
CA ILE A 180 12.75 -26.11 3.32
C ILE A 180 13.91 -27.12 3.48
N GLU A 181 13.63 -28.32 4.00
CA GLU A 181 14.62 -29.39 4.17
C GLU A 181 15.17 -29.87 2.82
N LEU A 182 14.33 -30.06 1.80
CA LEU A 182 14.80 -30.46 0.47
C LEU A 182 15.69 -29.41 -0.18
N VAL A 183 15.33 -28.13 -0.05
CA VAL A 183 16.14 -27.02 -0.58
C VAL A 183 17.46 -26.92 0.18
N ALA A 184 17.44 -26.98 1.52
CA ALA A 184 18.63 -26.78 2.34
C ALA A 184 19.60 -27.99 2.34
N GLU A 185 19.09 -29.22 2.39
CA GLU A 185 19.93 -30.42 2.54
C GLU A 185 20.34 -31.06 1.21
N LYS A 186 19.50 -30.93 0.18
CA LYS A 186 19.69 -31.63 -1.10
C LYS A 186 19.98 -30.70 -2.28
N ASP A 187 20.03 -29.39 -2.03
CA ASP A 187 20.30 -28.36 -3.05
C ASP A 187 19.36 -28.47 -4.27
N VAL A 188 18.09 -28.78 -3.99
CA VAL A 188 17.05 -28.91 -5.02
C VAL A 188 16.39 -27.55 -5.24
N HIS A 189 16.16 -27.17 -6.50
CA HIS A 189 15.43 -25.94 -6.83
C HIS A 189 14.03 -25.92 -6.20
N ILE A 190 13.57 -24.76 -5.74
CA ILE A 190 12.32 -24.63 -4.97
C ILE A 190 11.11 -25.24 -5.69
N ASP A 191 10.97 -25.02 -7.00
CA ASP A 191 9.87 -25.57 -7.80
C ASP A 191 9.86 -27.11 -7.81
N GLN A 192 11.05 -27.71 -7.95
CA GLN A 192 11.20 -29.17 -7.93
C GLN A 192 10.94 -29.75 -6.54
N ALA A 193 11.33 -29.02 -5.48
CA ALA A 193 11.03 -29.39 -4.11
C ALA A 193 9.52 -29.36 -3.84
N ILE A 194 8.83 -28.28 -4.26
CA ILE A 194 7.37 -28.14 -4.16
C ILE A 194 6.67 -29.30 -4.86
N GLU A 195 7.03 -29.58 -6.13
CA GLU A 195 6.39 -30.65 -6.91
C GLU A 195 6.58 -32.02 -6.25
N GLN A 196 7.77 -32.32 -5.73
CA GLN A 196 8.05 -33.58 -5.03
C GLN A 196 7.24 -33.73 -3.74
N VAL A 197 7.15 -32.68 -2.92
CA VAL A 197 6.45 -32.73 -1.63
C VAL A 197 4.94 -32.84 -1.86
N ILE A 198 4.37 -32.09 -2.80
CA ILE A 198 2.94 -32.20 -3.17
C ILE A 198 2.61 -33.64 -3.60
N LYS A 199 3.47 -34.27 -4.43
CA LYS A 199 3.25 -35.66 -4.85
C LYS A 199 3.26 -36.66 -3.69
N ARG A 200 4.10 -36.44 -2.67
CA ARG A 200 4.14 -37.30 -1.47
C ARG A 200 2.90 -37.15 -0.59
N HIS A 201 2.40 -35.93 -0.45
CA HIS A 201 1.21 -35.62 0.37
C HIS A 201 -0.11 -35.73 -0.39
N ARG A 202 -0.13 -36.32 -1.60
CA ARG A 202 -1.35 -36.41 -2.41
C ARG A 202 -2.52 -37.06 -1.66
N SER A 203 -2.27 -38.15 -0.94
CA SER A 203 -3.31 -38.83 -0.16
C SER A 203 -3.86 -37.98 0.97
N ASP A 204 -3.02 -37.12 1.58
CA ASP A 204 -3.46 -36.21 2.63
C ASP A 204 -4.42 -35.15 2.05
N PHE A 205 -4.14 -34.64 0.84
CA PHE A 205 -5.05 -33.75 0.13
C PHE A 205 -6.35 -34.45 -0.28
N ASP A 206 -6.28 -35.67 -0.82
CA ASP A 206 -7.48 -36.44 -1.21
C ASP A 206 -8.44 -36.60 -0.01
N SER A 207 -7.91 -36.86 1.19
CA SER A 207 -8.71 -36.96 2.42
C SER A 207 -9.44 -35.66 2.82
N LEU A 208 -8.90 -34.48 2.44
CA LEU A 208 -9.57 -33.20 2.70
C LEU A 208 -10.83 -33.04 1.85
N PHE A 209 -10.84 -33.57 0.62
CA PHE A 209 -11.99 -33.52 -0.28
C PHE A 209 -13.06 -34.55 0.10
N GLU A 210 -12.66 -35.73 0.57
CA GLU A 210 -13.60 -36.78 1.02
C GLU A 210 -14.45 -36.31 2.21
N ASN A 211 -13.82 -35.66 3.20
CA ASN A 211 -14.53 -35.13 4.37
C ASN A 211 -15.55 -34.03 4.03
N TYR A 212 -15.36 -33.30 2.92
CA TYR A 212 -16.28 -32.23 2.52
C TYR A 212 -17.57 -32.79 1.90
N ASN A 213 -17.47 -33.89 1.16
CA ASN A 213 -18.64 -34.52 0.52
C ASN A 213 -19.56 -35.24 1.50
N GLU A 214 -19.07 -35.67 2.66
CA GLU A 214 -19.90 -36.34 3.67
C GLU A 214 -20.71 -35.37 4.54
N SER A 215 -20.39 -34.07 4.53
CA SER A 215 -21.03 -33.08 5.40
C SER A 215 -22.26 -32.37 4.82
N ASP A 216 -22.54 -32.50 3.51
CA ASP A 216 -23.61 -31.76 2.82
C ASP A 216 -24.86 -32.62 2.52
N GLY A 217 -24.97 -33.80 3.15
CA GLY A 217 -25.95 -34.83 2.79
C GLY A 217 -27.23 -34.91 3.63
N GLU A 218 -27.45 -34.04 4.63
CA GLU A 218 -28.56 -34.22 5.59
C GLU A 218 -29.30 -32.92 5.98
N ASP A 219 -29.64 -32.05 5.03
CA ASP A 219 -30.69 -31.03 5.26
C ASP A 219 -31.68 -30.92 4.09
N ASP A 220 -32.26 -32.06 3.72
CA ASP A 220 -33.51 -32.14 2.95
C ASP A 220 -34.70 -31.90 3.90
N SER A 221 -34.67 -30.81 4.65
CA SER A 221 -35.88 -30.29 5.29
C SER A 221 -36.72 -29.64 4.19
N GLU A 222 -37.59 -30.45 3.59
CA GLU A 222 -38.71 -30.05 2.73
C GLU A 222 -39.58 -29.03 3.46
N ASP A 223 -39.16 -27.76 3.46
CA ASP A 223 -39.95 -26.65 3.98
C ASP A 223 -41.04 -26.33 2.96
N ASN A 224 -42.13 -27.05 3.14
CA ASN A 224 -43.37 -27.02 2.41
C ASN A 224 -43.99 -25.61 2.50
N MET A 225 -43.53 -24.67 1.66
CA MET A 225 -44.11 -23.33 1.57
C MET A 225 -45.47 -23.37 0.87
N ASP A 226 -46.47 -23.57 1.70
CA ASP A 226 -47.89 -23.41 1.47
C ASP A 226 -48.17 -22.06 0.78
N THR A 227 -48.42 -22.12 -0.54
CA THR A 227 -48.60 -20.94 -1.40
C THR A 227 -50.00 -20.37 -1.18
N LYS A 228 -50.13 -19.41 -0.27
CA LYS A 228 -51.37 -18.62 -0.17
C LYS A 228 -51.49 -17.67 -1.35
N VAL A 229 -52.26 -18.12 -2.33
CA VAL A 229 -52.83 -17.32 -3.43
C VAL A 229 -53.76 -16.28 -2.84
N ASN A 230 -53.33 -15.02 -2.80
CA ASN A 230 -54.24 -13.89 -2.60
C ASN A 230 -54.75 -13.42 -3.97
N THR A 231 -56.00 -13.79 -4.26
CA THR A 231 -56.89 -13.06 -5.16
C THR A 231 -57.53 -11.92 -4.39
N GLU A 232 -57.26 -10.68 -4.80
CA GLU A 232 -58.22 -9.57 -5.04
C GLU A 232 -57.48 -8.24 -5.29
#